data_AF-X1IIZ3-F1
#
_entry.id   AF-X1IIZ3-F1
#
_cell.length_a   1.000
_cell.length_b   1.000
_cell.length_c   1.000
_cell.angle_alpha   90.00
_cell.angle_beta   90.00
_cell.angle_gamma   90.00
#
_symmetry.space_group_name_H-M   'P 1'
#
loop_
_entity.id
_entity.type
_entity.pdbx_description
1 polymer ?
#
loop_
_entity_poly.entity_id
_entity_poly.type
_entity_poly.pdbx_seq_one_letter_code
_entity_poly.pdbx_strand_id
1 'polypeptide(L)'
;WIGFKAISEIVESSASVALRPPRIFRKPDFMPPPGGLHYRWPDLPGPQIEERLEAKKHAVYAFAKANPIDRHIYDIPNATYGIVTTGKAHLDLMEALRLMGLDEAACRSIGIDIYKVGMVWPLALHDAMDFVKGKREILVVEEKRGIIESQFKEYFYDYPGSKPERMVGKHDERGARLISWIGELSPRALASVLAKRLDPMFPGLNLAARAAALLPEAERTINVAGATRTPYFCSGCPHNTSTKVPEGSKALAGIGCHFMASWMDRETSSLIQM
;
A
#
# COMPACT_ATOMS: atom_id res chain seq x y z
N TRP A 1 -17.57 -8.01 -6.53
CA TRP A 1 -16.47 -7.29 -7.19
C TRP A 1 -15.30 -7.28 -6.26
N ILE A 2 -14.09 -7.36 -6.81
CA ILE A 2 -12.84 -7.11 -6.09
C ILE A 2 -12.19 -5.90 -6.73
N GLY A 3 -11.51 -5.09 -5.94
CA GLY A 3 -10.74 -3.96 -6.43
C GLY A 3 -9.25 -4.28 -6.35
N PHE A 4 -8.49 -3.86 -7.35
CA PHE A 4 -7.03 -3.89 -7.32
C PHE A 4 -6.50 -2.46 -7.48
N LYS A 5 -5.47 -2.12 -6.69
CA LYS A 5 -4.65 -0.94 -6.97
C LYS A 5 -3.63 -1.34 -8.03
N ALA A 6 -3.68 -0.68 -9.18
CA ALA A 6 -2.65 -0.78 -10.20
C ALA A 6 -1.83 0.52 -10.18
N ILE A 7 -0.51 0.39 -10.13
CA ILE A 7 0.42 1.54 -10.20
C ILE A 7 1.00 1.62 -11.61
N SER A 8 1.35 2.83 -12.06
CA SER A 8 1.88 3.06 -13.40
C SER A 8 3.08 2.17 -13.69
N GLU A 9 3.98 1.96 -12.73
CA GLU A 9 5.17 1.13 -12.87
C GLU A 9 4.84 -0.34 -13.18
N ILE A 10 3.65 -0.82 -12.80
CA ILE A 10 3.18 -2.18 -13.11
C ILE A 10 2.40 -2.19 -14.43
N VAL A 11 1.51 -1.22 -14.65
CA VAL A 11 0.62 -1.20 -15.82
C VAL A 11 1.38 -0.86 -17.11
N GLU A 12 2.42 -0.04 -17.01
CA GLU A 12 3.22 0.42 -18.16
C GLU A 12 4.49 -0.43 -18.37
N SER A 13 4.68 -1.48 -17.58
CA SER A 13 5.82 -2.41 -17.70
C SER A 13 5.38 -3.78 -18.21
N SER A 14 6.33 -4.53 -18.75
CA SER A 14 6.12 -5.94 -19.12
C SER A 14 7.22 -6.82 -18.53
N ALA A 15 6.86 -8.05 -18.20
CA ALA A 15 7.80 -9.07 -17.75
C ALA A 15 7.30 -10.45 -18.20
N SER A 16 8.23 -11.34 -18.55
CA SER A 16 7.91 -12.76 -18.73
C SER A 16 7.86 -13.44 -17.36
N VAL A 17 6.78 -14.17 -17.07
CA VAL A 17 6.60 -14.87 -15.80
C VAL A 17 6.29 -16.34 -16.04
N ALA A 18 6.86 -17.21 -15.21
CA ALA A 18 6.47 -18.62 -15.20
C ALA A 18 5.09 -18.76 -14.52
N LEU A 19 4.12 -19.32 -15.25
CA LEU A 19 2.81 -19.61 -14.69
C LEU A 19 2.94 -20.72 -13.65
N ARG A 20 2.49 -20.43 -12.43
CA ARG A 20 2.39 -21.43 -11.37
C ARG A 20 1.08 -22.21 -11.54
N PRO A 21 1.04 -23.48 -11.11
CA PRO A 21 -0.22 -24.22 -11.05
C PRO A 21 -1.28 -23.44 -10.26
N PRO A 22 -2.58 -23.56 -10.62
CA PRO A 22 -3.65 -22.94 -9.86
C PRO A 22 -3.58 -23.31 -8.38
N ARG A 23 -3.72 -22.33 -7.49
CA ARG A 23 -3.78 -22.58 -6.05
C ARG A 23 -5.06 -23.34 -5.73
N ILE A 24 -4.92 -24.41 -4.95
CA ILE A 24 -6.07 -25.14 -4.40
C ILE A 24 -6.52 -24.41 -3.13
N PHE A 25 -7.78 -23.99 -3.10
CA PHE A 25 -8.35 -23.29 -1.96
C PHE A 25 -9.11 -24.24 -1.03
N ARG A 26 -8.97 -24.02 0.27
CA ARG A 26 -9.77 -24.69 1.30
C ARG A 26 -11.17 -24.09 1.31
N LYS A 27 -12.18 -24.95 1.40
CA LYS A 27 -13.57 -24.49 1.58
C LYS A 27 -13.69 -23.78 2.94
N PRO A 28 -14.15 -22.52 2.98
CA PRO A 28 -14.32 -21.82 4.25
C PRO A 28 -15.50 -22.37 5.05
N ASP A 29 -15.40 -22.26 6.37
CA ASP A 29 -16.53 -22.47 7.28
C ASP A 29 -17.46 -21.26 7.23
N PHE A 30 -18.41 -21.29 6.31
CA PHE A 30 -19.38 -20.24 6.08
C PHE A 30 -20.62 -20.81 5.40
N MET A 31 -21.79 -20.50 5.95
CA MET A 31 -23.08 -20.84 5.33
C MET A 31 -23.60 -19.62 4.56
N PRO A 32 -23.73 -19.69 3.21
CA PRO A 32 -24.36 -18.62 2.46
C PRO A 32 -25.81 -18.39 2.91
N PRO A 33 -26.31 -17.13 2.89
CA PRO A 33 -27.71 -16.85 3.17
C PRO A 33 -28.62 -17.53 2.11
N PRO A 34 -29.93 -17.70 2.33
CA PRO A 34 -30.83 -18.39 1.41
C PRO A 34 -30.80 -17.88 -0.05
N GLY A 35 -30.55 -16.59 -0.26
CA GLY A 35 -30.37 -16.04 -1.60
C GLY A 35 -28.98 -16.27 -2.22
N GLY A 36 -27.98 -16.63 -1.42
CA GLY A 36 -26.59 -16.69 -1.84
C GLY A 36 -25.93 -15.31 -2.00
N LEU A 37 -24.65 -15.32 -2.38
CA LEU A 37 -23.79 -14.14 -2.36
C LEU A 37 -23.73 -13.39 -3.69
N HIS A 38 -24.11 -14.00 -4.81
CA HIS A 38 -23.91 -13.38 -6.12
C HIS A 38 -24.92 -12.25 -6.39
N TYR A 39 -24.49 -11.29 -7.21
CA TYR A 39 -25.43 -10.32 -7.81
C TYR A 39 -26.40 -11.05 -8.71
N ARG A 40 -27.66 -10.62 -8.72
CA ARG A 40 -28.73 -11.29 -9.44
C ARG A 40 -29.50 -10.27 -10.27
N TRP A 41 -30.13 -10.76 -11.33
CA TRP A 41 -31.08 -9.99 -12.11
C TRP A 41 -32.42 -10.74 -12.13
N PRO A 42 -33.55 -10.09 -11.86
CA PRO A 42 -33.68 -8.71 -11.39
C PRO A 42 -33.32 -8.59 -9.88
N ASP A 43 -32.56 -7.57 -9.51
CA ASP A 43 -32.40 -7.12 -8.12
C ASP A 43 -33.07 -5.76 -8.00
N LEU A 44 -34.30 -5.72 -7.48
CA LEU A 44 -34.98 -4.46 -7.21
C LEU A 44 -34.29 -3.75 -6.04
N PRO A 45 -34.23 -2.40 -6.02
CA PRO A 45 -33.67 -1.65 -4.91
C PRO A 45 -34.33 -2.03 -3.57
N GLY A 46 -33.52 -2.25 -2.52
CA GLY A 46 -34.01 -2.55 -1.17
C GLY A 46 -32.95 -3.16 -0.24
N PRO A 47 -33.28 -3.38 1.05
CA PRO A 47 -32.35 -3.84 2.08
C PRO A 47 -31.62 -5.15 1.76
N GLN A 48 -32.26 -6.04 0.99
CA GLN A 48 -31.68 -7.30 0.54
C GLN A 48 -30.34 -7.15 -0.20
N ILE A 49 -30.10 -6.00 -0.84
CA ILE A 49 -28.83 -5.70 -1.51
C ILE A 49 -27.74 -5.41 -0.46
N GLU A 50 -28.08 -4.66 0.58
CA GLU A 50 -27.17 -4.29 1.68
C GLU A 50 -26.84 -5.50 2.57
N GLU A 51 -27.85 -6.28 2.96
CA GLU A 51 -27.68 -7.55 3.68
C GLU A 51 -26.76 -8.52 2.93
N ARG A 52 -26.85 -8.53 1.59
CA ARG A 52 -25.95 -9.33 0.76
C ARG A 52 -24.53 -8.79 0.75
N LEU A 53 -24.33 -7.47 0.81
CA LEU A 53 -23.00 -6.87 0.94
C LEU A 53 -22.36 -7.22 2.29
N GLU A 54 -23.15 -7.20 3.37
CA GLU A 54 -22.70 -7.64 4.69
C GLU A 54 -22.35 -9.14 4.70
N ALA A 55 -23.23 -9.99 4.17
CA ALA A 55 -22.96 -11.42 4.03
C ALA A 55 -21.71 -11.72 3.17
N LYS A 56 -21.45 -10.93 2.11
CA LYS A 56 -20.21 -11.02 1.33
C LYS A 56 -18.99 -10.67 2.17
N LYS A 57 -19.05 -9.63 3.00
CA LYS A 57 -17.95 -9.24 3.89
C LYS A 57 -17.61 -10.39 4.84
N HIS A 58 -18.62 -11.02 5.45
CA HIS A 58 -18.42 -12.20 6.31
C HIS A 58 -17.88 -13.41 5.55
N ALA A 59 -18.35 -13.67 4.33
CA ALA A 59 -17.81 -14.72 3.48
C ALA A 59 -16.33 -14.50 3.16
N VAL A 60 -15.92 -13.25 2.91
CA VAL A 60 -14.52 -12.88 2.67
C VAL A 60 -13.66 -13.10 3.92
N TYR A 61 -14.15 -12.75 5.12
CA TYR A 61 -13.46 -13.06 6.37
C TYR A 61 -13.26 -14.56 6.58
N ALA A 62 -14.30 -15.36 6.38
CA ALA A 62 -14.21 -16.81 6.50
C ALA A 62 -13.24 -17.41 5.46
N PHE A 63 -13.26 -16.87 4.23
CA PHE A 63 -12.31 -17.27 3.19
C PHE A 63 -10.87 -16.94 3.56
N ALA A 64 -10.58 -15.73 4.02
CA ALA A 64 -9.24 -15.31 4.40
C ALA A 64 -8.71 -16.13 5.58
N LYS A 65 -9.56 -16.46 6.57
CA LYS A 65 -9.20 -17.36 7.68
C LYS A 65 -8.83 -18.77 7.21
N ALA A 66 -9.59 -19.33 6.26
CA ALA A 66 -9.31 -20.65 5.71
C ALA A 66 -8.14 -20.65 4.70
N ASN A 67 -7.88 -19.51 4.07
CA ASN A 67 -6.89 -19.31 3.02
C ASN A 67 -6.14 -18.00 3.24
N PRO A 68 -5.15 -17.96 4.16
CA PRO A 68 -4.42 -16.73 4.46
C PRO A 68 -3.83 -16.08 3.21
N ILE A 69 -4.15 -14.80 3.04
CA ILE A 69 -3.70 -13.96 1.93
C ILE A 69 -2.52 -13.09 2.38
N ASP A 70 -2.61 -12.58 3.60
CA ASP A 70 -1.57 -11.80 4.26
C ASP A 70 -0.39 -12.72 4.66
N ARG A 71 0.77 -12.12 4.93
CA ARG A 71 2.00 -12.89 5.22
C ARG A 71 2.79 -12.29 6.35
N HIS A 72 3.27 -13.16 7.24
CA HIS A 72 4.36 -12.86 8.15
C HIS A 72 5.65 -13.08 7.38
N ILE A 73 6.46 -12.03 7.21
CA ILE A 73 7.64 -12.09 6.32
C ILE A 73 8.78 -12.85 6.99
N TYR A 74 9.05 -12.55 8.26
CA TYR A 74 10.10 -13.23 9.02
C TYR A 74 9.54 -14.19 10.06
N ASP A 75 8.28 -13.98 10.49
CA ASP A 75 7.57 -14.86 11.44
C ASP A 75 8.40 -15.06 12.72
N ILE A 76 8.69 -13.94 13.38
CA ILE A 76 9.62 -13.90 14.52
C ILE A 76 8.83 -14.05 15.81
N PRO A 77 9.00 -15.15 16.57
CA PRO A 77 8.32 -15.33 17.84
C PRO A 77 8.70 -14.22 18.81
N ASN A 78 7.71 -13.68 19.53
CA ASN A 78 7.90 -12.66 20.57
C ASN A 78 8.57 -11.36 20.07
N ALA A 79 8.51 -11.06 18.76
CA ALA A 79 8.96 -9.77 18.24
C ALA A 79 8.22 -8.61 18.93
N THR A 80 8.99 -7.67 19.48
CA THR A 80 8.49 -6.54 20.28
C THR A 80 8.09 -5.34 19.42
N TYR A 81 8.60 -5.26 18.18
CA TYR A 81 8.23 -4.26 17.20
C TYR A 81 7.62 -4.91 15.95
N GLY A 82 6.54 -4.35 15.44
CA GLY A 82 5.89 -4.83 14.23
C GLY A 82 5.76 -3.75 13.17
N ILE A 83 6.03 -4.10 11.92
CA ILE A 83 5.79 -3.24 10.78
C ILE A 83 4.70 -3.86 9.92
N VAL A 84 3.58 -3.16 9.79
CA VAL A 84 2.50 -3.55 8.87
C VAL A 84 2.71 -2.84 7.55
N THR A 85 2.61 -3.54 6.43
CA THR A 85 2.82 -2.93 5.12
C THR A 85 1.99 -3.59 4.01
N THR A 86 1.85 -2.94 2.85
CA THR A 86 1.10 -3.46 1.71
C THR A 86 1.65 -2.96 0.37
N GLY A 87 1.34 -3.68 -0.71
CA GLY A 87 1.60 -3.23 -2.08
C GLY A 87 3.04 -2.79 -2.35
N LYS A 88 3.21 -1.66 -3.05
CA LYS A 88 4.51 -1.02 -3.31
C LYS A 88 5.22 -0.58 -2.02
N ALA A 89 4.47 -0.07 -1.04
CA ALA A 89 5.02 0.37 0.25
C ALA A 89 5.83 -0.73 0.96
N HIS A 90 5.48 -2.01 0.73
CA HIS A 90 6.27 -3.13 1.24
C HIS A 90 7.65 -3.20 0.59
N LEU A 91 7.76 -3.02 -0.72
CA LEU A 91 9.06 -3.00 -1.39
C LEU A 91 9.90 -1.80 -0.93
N ASP A 92 9.25 -0.64 -0.76
CA ASP A 92 9.93 0.55 -0.24
C ASP A 92 10.44 0.33 1.20
N LEU A 93 9.66 -0.39 2.03
CA LEU A 93 10.07 -0.81 3.37
C LEU A 93 11.27 -1.75 3.33
N MET A 94 11.22 -2.81 2.52
CA MET A 94 12.33 -3.77 2.44
C MET A 94 13.62 -3.09 2.00
N GLU A 95 13.54 -2.16 1.04
CA GLU A 95 14.69 -1.38 0.58
C GLU A 95 15.18 -0.40 1.66
N ALA A 96 14.28 0.29 2.37
CA ALA A 96 14.66 1.17 3.47
C ALA A 96 15.40 0.42 4.59
N LEU A 97 14.89 -0.75 4.98
CA LEU A 97 15.53 -1.62 5.96
C LEU A 97 16.92 -2.07 5.47
N ARG A 98 17.04 -2.52 4.22
CA ARG A 98 18.32 -2.90 3.61
C ARG A 98 19.33 -1.75 3.64
N LEU A 99 18.93 -0.54 3.24
CA LEU A 99 19.77 0.66 3.25
C LEU A 99 20.22 1.05 4.66
N MET A 100 19.40 0.76 5.67
CA MET A 100 19.73 0.97 7.09
C MET A 100 20.56 -0.18 7.70
N GLY A 101 20.87 -1.23 6.93
CA GLY A 101 21.57 -2.41 7.42
C GLY A 101 20.73 -3.26 8.38
N LEU A 102 19.41 -3.25 8.21
CA LEU A 102 18.44 -4.07 8.94
C LEU A 102 17.93 -5.19 8.01
N ASP A 103 18.81 -6.13 7.68
CA ASP A 103 18.41 -7.34 6.96
C ASP A 103 17.57 -8.28 7.85
N GLU A 104 17.21 -9.46 7.34
CA GLU A 104 16.45 -10.45 8.10
C GLU A 104 17.17 -10.87 9.39
N ALA A 105 18.48 -11.10 9.32
CA ALA A 105 19.26 -11.54 10.48
C ALA A 105 19.29 -10.47 11.59
N ALA A 106 19.47 -9.21 11.21
CA ALA A 106 19.39 -8.07 12.11
C ALA A 106 17.97 -7.90 12.68
N CYS A 107 16.93 -8.01 11.85
CA CYS A 107 15.54 -7.94 12.31
C CYS A 107 15.21 -9.05 13.33
N ARG A 108 15.69 -10.27 13.07
CA ARG A 108 15.54 -11.42 13.98
C ARG A 108 16.25 -11.19 15.32
N SER A 109 17.47 -10.64 15.31
CA SER A 109 18.24 -10.46 16.54
C SER A 109 17.66 -9.38 17.47
N ILE A 110 17.06 -8.34 16.90
CA ILE A 110 16.48 -7.22 17.68
C ILE A 110 14.96 -7.33 17.86
N GLY A 111 14.30 -8.28 17.21
CA GLY A 111 12.86 -8.55 17.40
C GLY A 111 11.94 -7.59 16.62
N ILE A 112 12.26 -7.30 15.36
CA ILE A 112 11.38 -6.59 14.42
C ILE A 112 10.76 -7.60 13.46
N ASP A 113 9.44 -7.70 13.43
CA ASP A 113 8.71 -8.53 12.46
C ASP A 113 7.88 -7.69 11.49
N ILE A 114 7.55 -8.26 10.33
CA ILE A 114 6.86 -7.57 9.25
C ILE A 114 5.62 -8.36 8.83
N TYR A 115 4.47 -7.70 8.87
CA TYR A 115 3.19 -8.20 8.38
C TYR A 115 2.83 -7.54 7.06
N LYS A 116 2.83 -8.33 6.00
CA LYS A 116 2.45 -7.90 4.65
C LYS A 116 0.99 -8.20 4.39
N VAL A 117 0.18 -7.14 4.36
CA VAL A 117 -1.23 -7.16 4.00
C VAL A 117 -1.38 -7.39 2.49
N GLY A 118 -2.01 -8.49 2.12
CA GLY A 118 -2.45 -8.82 0.77
C GLY A 118 -3.93 -8.51 0.53
N MET A 119 -4.76 -8.46 1.58
CA MET A 119 -6.17 -8.04 1.53
C MET A 119 -6.38 -6.74 2.30
N VAL A 120 -6.34 -5.60 1.60
CA VAL A 120 -6.40 -4.26 2.21
C VAL A 120 -7.78 -3.95 2.83
N TRP A 121 -8.86 -4.37 2.18
CA TRP A 121 -10.21 -4.21 2.70
C TRP A 121 -11.12 -5.38 2.27
N PRO A 122 -11.89 -5.96 3.19
CA PRO A 122 -11.77 -5.79 4.65
C PRO A 122 -10.43 -6.38 5.15
N LEU A 123 -9.78 -5.76 6.13
CA LEU A 123 -8.53 -6.28 6.71
C LEU A 123 -8.78 -7.62 7.40
N ALA A 124 -7.93 -8.63 7.21
CA ALA A 124 -8.14 -9.97 7.78
C ALA A 124 -8.04 -9.94 9.32
N LEU A 125 -9.20 -9.80 10.00
CA LEU A 125 -9.29 -9.55 11.44
C LEU A 125 -8.41 -10.48 12.29
N HIS A 126 -8.53 -11.79 12.11
CA HIS A 126 -7.81 -12.76 12.94
C HIS A 126 -6.29 -12.67 12.74
N ASP A 127 -5.81 -12.74 11.51
CA ASP A 127 -4.38 -12.69 11.19
C ASP A 127 -3.76 -11.35 11.60
N ALA A 128 -4.47 -10.26 11.35
CA ALA A 128 -4.06 -8.91 11.75
C ALA A 128 -3.96 -8.77 13.27
N MET A 129 -4.95 -9.27 14.03
CA MET A 129 -4.96 -9.19 15.49
C MET A 129 -3.97 -10.15 16.15
N ASP A 130 -3.66 -11.28 15.50
CA ASP A 130 -2.61 -12.20 15.95
C ASP A 130 -1.22 -11.55 15.83
N PHE A 131 -0.93 -10.91 14.69
CA PHE A 131 0.37 -10.26 14.46
C PHE A 131 0.70 -9.17 15.49
N VAL A 132 -0.28 -8.35 15.85
CA VAL A 132 -0.09 -7.21 16.76
C VAL A 132 -0.01 -7.61 18.24
N LYS A 133 -0.39 -8.84 18.58
CA LYS A 133 -0.39 -9.34 19.95
C LYS A 133 1.03 -9.35 20.52
N GLY A 134 1.15 -8.84 21.75
CA GLY A 134 2.43 -8.81 22.48
C GLY A 134 3.45 -7.81 21.93
N LYS A 135 3.10 -7.02 20.90
CA LYS A 135 3.98 -5.99 20.35
C LYS A 135 3.87 -4.72 21.18
N ARG A 136 5.02 -4.11 21.45
CA ARG A 136 5.12 -2.80 22.10
C ARG A 136 4.66 -1.70 21.15
N GLU A 137 5.19 -1.70 19.93
CA GLU A 137 4.85 -0.70 18.93
C GLU A 137 4.58 -1.34 17.56
N ILE A 138 3.52 -0.85 16.91
CA ILE A 138 3.19 -1.15 15.52
C ILE A 138 3.35 0.10 14.67
N LEU A 139 4.11 0.00 13.59
CA LEU A 139 4.19 1.00 12.53
C LEU A 139 3.44 0.52 11.30
N VAL A 140 2.41 1.24 10.88
CA VAL A 140 1.69 0.99 9.62
C VAL A 140 2.31 1.81 8.49
N VAL A 141 2.93 1.12 7.55
CA VAL A 141 3.55 1.65 6.35
C VAL A 141 2.63 1.40 5.15
N GLU A 142 1.77 2.36 4.87
CA GLU A 142 0.89 2.37 3.69
C GLU A 142 1.00 3.70 2.94
N GLU A 143 0.75 3.67 1.62
CA GLU A 143 0.74 4.88 0.79
C GLU A 143 -0.63 5.57 0.82
N LYS A 144 -0.66 6.87 0.50
CA LYS A 144 -1.90 7.67 0.40
C LYS A 144 -2.70 7.69 1.71
N ARG A 145 -4.03 7.61 1.67
CA ARG A 145 -4.88 7.62 2.87
C ARG A 145 -4.66 6.35 3.69
N GLY A 146 -4.70 6.46 5.02
CA GLY A 146 -4.64 5.30 5.91
C GLY A 146 -5.93 4.49 5.89
N ILE A 147 -5.96 3.36 5.19
CA ILE A 147 -7.08 2.41 5.14
C ILE A 147 -6.80 1.22 6.08
N ILE A 148 -5.55 0.76 6.13
CA ILE A 148 -5.13 -0.32 7.02
C ILE A 148 -5.06 0.21 8.45
N GLU A 149 -4.43 1.38 8.65
CA GLU A 149 -4.30 2.00 9.96
C GLU A 149 -5.66 2.26 10.62
N SER A 150 -6.66 2.72 9.84
CA SER A 150 -8.01 2.97 10.37
C SER A 150 -8.70 1.69 10.83
N GLN A 151 -8.58 0.60 10.09
CA GLN A 151 -9.22 -0.68 10.43
C GLN A 151 -8.59 -1.30 11.69
N PHE A 152 -7.26 -1.22 11.85
CA PHE A 152 -6.61 -1.63 13.09
C PHE A 152 -7.10 -0.82 14.30
N LYS A 153 -7.26 0.50 14.15
CA LYS A 153 -7.76 1.35 15.24
C LYS A 153 -9.21 0.99 15.63
N GLU A 154 -10.05 0.67 14.65
CA GLU A 154 -11.40 0.14 14.88
C GLU A 154 -11.33 -1.20 15.64
N TYR A 155 -10.50 -2.14 15.18
CA TYR A 155 -10.34 -3.43 15.86
C TYR A 155 -9.78 -3.30 17.28
N PHE A 156 -8.89 -2.35 17.54
CA PHE A 156 -8.39 -2.10 18.90
C PHE A 156 -9.42 -1.49 19.84
N TYR A 157 -10.43 -0.81 19.29
CA TYR A 157 -11.56 -0.32 20.06
C TYR A 157 -12.48 -1.51 20.45
N ASP A 158 -12.77 -2.40 19.50
CA ASP A 158 -13.64 -3.55 19.72
C ASP A 158 -12.96 -4.68 20.53
N TYR A 159 -11.64 -4.83 20.43
CA TYR A 159 -10.83 -5.88 21.04
C TYR A 159 -9.66 -5.30 21.87
N PRO A 160 -9.94 -4.63 23.00
CA PRO A 160 -8.93 -3.87 23.74
C PRO A 160 -7.80 -4.74 24.33
N GLY A 161 -8.03 -6.02 24.61
CA GLY A 161 -7.06 -6.93 25.24
C GLY A 161 -5.84 -7.29 24.37
N SER A 162 -5.88 -6.99 23.07
CA SER A 162 -4.79 -7.30 22.12
C SER A 162 -4.14 -6.04 21.55
N LYS A 163 -4.42 -4.87 22.13
CA LYS A 163 -3.93 -3.59 21.66
C LYS A 163 -2.44 -3.42 22.02
N PRO A 164 -1.56 -3.01 21.07
CA PRO A 164 -0.17 -2.67 21.39
C PRO A 164 -0.10 -1.41 22.26
N GLU A 165 1.01 -1.18 22.97
CA GLU A 165 1.20 0.07 23.74
C GLU A 165 1.10 1.30 22.83
N ARG A 166 1.58 1.15 21.59
CA ARG A 166 1.52 2.21 20.59
C ARG A 166 1.26 1.67 19.19
N MET A 167 0.47 2.41 18.43
CA MET A 167 0.30 2.22 17.00
C MET A 167 0.46 3.57 16.29
N VAL A 168 1.36 3.62 15.32
CA VAL A 168 1.68 4.81 14.53
C VAL A 168 1.66 4.47 13.04
N GLY A 169 1.64 5.49 12.19
CA GLY A 169 1.68 5.31 10.74
C GLY A 169 1.62 6.65 10.04
N LYS A 170 0.41 7.12 9.76
CA LYS A 170 0.12 8.45 9.24
C LYS A 170 0.53 9.55 10.21
N HIS A 171 0.27 9.33 11.49
CA HIS A 171 0.68 10.21 12.57
C HIS A 171 1.43 9.41 13.62
N ASP A 172 2.26 10.10 14.39
CA ASP A 172 2.88 9.54 15.59
C ASP A 172 1.95 9.65 16.81
N GLU A 173 2.43 9.23 17.98
CA GLU A 173 1.68 9.27 19.23
C GLU A 173 1.32 10.68 19.72
N ARG A 174 1.95 11.72 19.16
CA ARG A 174 1.70 13.12 19.48
C ARG A 174 0.78 13.79 18.46
N GLY A 175 0.31 13.05 17.46
CA GLY A 175 -0.49 13.56 16.36
C GLY A 175 0.32 14.29 15.28
N ALA A 176 1.65 14.28 15.36
CA ALA A 176 2.48 14.87 14.31
C ALA A 176 2.51 13.94 13.09
N ARG A 177 2.52 14.53 11.89
CA ARG A 177 2.54 13.76 10.63
C ARG A 177 3.83 12.94 10.52
N LEU A 178 3.67 11.63 10.29
CA LEU A 178 4.77 10.67 10.20
C LEU A 178 4.93 10.16 8.76
N ILE A 179 3.98 9.37 8.25
CA ILE A 179 3.93 8.96 6.83
C ILE A 179 2.89 9.82 6.10
N SER A 180 3.35 10.53 5.06
CA SER A 180 2.51 11.45 4.29
C SER A 180 1.39 10.74 3.53
N TRP A 181 0.26 11.44 3.38
CA TRP A 181 -0.86 11.01 2.55
C TRP A 181 -0.70 11.55 1.11
N ILE A 182 0.17 12.53 0.98
CA ILE A 182 0.44 13.31 -0.22
C ILE A 182 1.79 12.87 -0.78
N GLY A 183 1.87 12.82 -2.11
CA GLY A 183 3.07 12.42 -2.83
C GLY A 183 3.25 10.90 -2.88
N GLU A 184 4.47 10.50 -3.21
CA GLU A 184 4.92 9.12 -3.28
C GLU A 184 5.73 8.78 -2.03
N LEU A 185 5.60 7.54 -1.54
CA LEU A 185 6.48 7.03 -0.50
C LEU A 185 7.77 6.52 -1.16
N SER A 186 8.93 6.95 -0.65
CA SER A 186 10.22 6.47 -1.13
C SER A 186 10.99 5.75 -0.01
N PRO A 187 11.89 4.81 -0.35
CA PRO A 187 12.73 4.13 0.65
C PRO A 187 13.52 5.10 1.54
N ARG A 188 14.05 6.19 0.96
CA ARG A 188 14.81 7.22 1.69
C ARG A 188 13.95 7.99 2.70
N ALA A 189 12.74 8.39 2.29
CA ALA A 189 11.81 9.07 3.19
C ALA A 189 11.41 8.13 4.34
N LEU A 190 11.18 6.86 4.03
CA LEU A 190 10.83 5.84 5.01
C LEU A 190 11.99 5.50 5.95
N ALA A 191 13.23 5.48 5.48
CA ALA A 191 14.41 5.25 6.33
C ALA A 191 14.52 6.30 7.45
N SER A 192 14.20 7.56 7.14
CA SER A 192 14.15 8.63 8.16
C SER A 192 13.04 8.42 9.19
N VAL A 193 11.89 7.91 8.76
CA VAL A 193 10.78 7.53 9.66
C VAL A 193 11.20 6.37 10.56
N LEU A 194 11.72 5.29 9.97
CA LEU A 194 12.18 4.10 10.69
C LEU A 194 13.24 4.45 11.73
N ALA A 195 14.26 5.25 11.38
CA ALA A 195 15.29 5.67 12.31
C ALA A 195 14.71 6.40 13.53
N LYS A 196 13.79 7.34 13.34
CA LYS A 196 13.13 8.06 14.45
C LYS A 196 12.37 7.14 15.41
N ARG A 197 11.85 6.01 14.92
CA ARG A 197 11.08 5.06 15.74
C ARG A 197 11.95 3.99 16.38
N LEU A 198 12.90 3.46 15.63
CA LEU A 198 13.70 2.30 16.02
C LEU A 198 14.91 2.70 16.87
N ASP A 199 15.55 3.84 16.62
CA ASP A 199 16.77 4.25 17.33
C ASP A 199 16.57 4.38 18.85
N PRO A 200 15.46 4.97 19.37
CA PRO A 200 15.18 4.99 20.80
C PRO A 200 14.84 3.62 21.40
N MET A 201 14.36 2.67 20.59
CA MET A 201 13.96 1.33 21.05
C MET A 201 15.14 0.35 21.03
N PHE A 202 16.08 0.53 20.10
CA PHE A 202 17.21 -0.35 19.85
C PHE A 202 18.52 0.46 19.87
N PRO A 203 18.94 0.95 21.06
CA PRO A 203 20.14 1.78 21.19
C PRO A 203 21.39 1.01 20.77
N GLY A 204 22.38 1.73 20.22
CA GLY A 204 23.66 1.16 19.79
C GLY A 204 23.71 0.74 18.31
N LEU A 205 22.58 0.75 17.59
CA LEU A 205 22.55 0.46 16.15
C LEU A 205 22.92 1.66 15.27
N ASN A 206 22.91 2.87 15.84
CA ASN A 206 23.22 4.13 15.15
C ASN A 206 22.32 4.37 13.92
N LEU A 207 21.03 4.05 14.02
CA LEU A 207 20.08 4.09 12.91
C LEU A 207 19.82 5.53 12.46
N ALA A 208 19.84 6.48 13.38
CA ALA A 208 19.73 7.90 13.07
C ALA A 208 20.84 8.37 12.11
N ALA A 209 22.10 8.04 12.37
CA ALA A 209 23.20 8.41 11.50
C ALA A 209 23.16 7.67 10.15
N ARG A 210 22.80 6.37 10.16
CA ARG A 210 22.64 5.59 8.92
C ARG A 210 21.58 6.20 8.01
N ALA A 211 20.43 6.58 8.55
CA ALA A 211 19.38 7.23 7.78
C ALA A 211 19.79 8.63 7.28
N ALA A 212 20.50 9.42 8.09
CA ALA A 212 21.02 10.72 7.68
C ALA A 212 21.98 10.60 6.49
N ALA A 213 22.83 9.57 6.46
CA ALA A 213 23.76 9.30 5.36
C ALA A 213 23.07 8.91 4.03
N LEU A 214 21.78 8.54 4.05
CA LEU A 214 21.01 8.23 2.84
C LEU A 214 20.38 9.47 2.20
N LEU A 215 20.28 10.57 2.93
CA LEU A 215 19.73 11.81 2.40
C LEU A 215 20.67 12.37 1.33
N PRO A 216 20.14 12.81 0.18
CA PRO A 216 20.97 13.46 -0.82
C PRO A 216 21.59 14.73 -0.21
N GLU A 217 22.85 14.98 -0.51
CA GLU A 217 23.46 16.30 -0.29
C GLU A 217 22.59 17.34 -1.03
N ALA A 218 22.20 18.41 -0.34
CA ALA A 218 21.29 19.44 -0.85
C ALA A 218 21.75 20.04 -2.20
N GLU A 219 23.04 19.92 -2.52
CA GLU A 219 23.69 20.52 -3.69
C GLU A 219 23.52 19.73 -5.00
N ARG A 220 22.91 18.53 -5.00
CA ARG A 220 22.80 17.71 -6.23
C ARG A 220 21.57 17.97 -7.09
N THR A 221 20.79 19.02 -6.80
CA THR A 221 19.74 19.44 -7.74
C THR A 221 20.42 20.15 -8.90
N ILE A 222 20.62 19.43 -10.00
CA ILE A 222 21.20 19.99 -11.24
C ILE A 222 20.19 21.00 -11.79
N ASN A 223 20.37 22.28 -11.45
CA ASN A 223 19.55 23.37 -11.94
C ASN A 223 20.29 24.07 -13.07
N VAL A 224 20.02 23.66 -14.32
CA VAL A 224 20.60 24.29 -15.51
C VAL A 224 19.73 25.47 -15.92
N ALA A 225 20.21 26.68 -15.65
CA ALA A 225 19.53 27.90 -16.08
C ALA A 225 19.27 27.89 -17.60
N GLY A 226 18.03 28.20 -18.00
CA GLY A 226 17.63 28.32 -19.42
C GLY A 226 17.27 27.02 -20.13
N ALA A 227 17.39 25.84 -19.49
CA ALA A 227 17.08 24.54 -20.10
C ALA A 227 15.68 24.01 -19.71
N THR A 228 14.65 24.87 -19.72
CA THR A 228 13.27 24.43 -19.44
C THR A 228 12.68 23.82 -20.71
N ARG A 229 12.78 22.49 -20.87
CA ARG A 229 12.11 21.77 -21.96
C ARG A 229 10.71 21.38 -21.52
N THR A 230 9.71 21.69 -22.35
CA THR A 230 8.37 21.12 -22.18
C THR A 230 8.47 19.59 -22.26
N PRO A 231 7.97 18.84 -21.25
CA PRO A 231 7.91 17.40 -21.32
C PRO A 231 7.17 16.94 -22.58
N TYR A 232 7.70 15.93 -23.26
CA TYR A 232 7.13 15.41 -24.50
C TYR A 232 7.14 13.88 -24.49
N PHE A 233 6.48 13.28 -25.47
CA PHE A 233 6.38 11.82 -25.56
C PHE A 233 7.72 11.16 -25.78
N CYS A 234 7.90 9.98 -25.16
CA CYS A 234 9.06 9.14 -25.39
C CYS A 234 9.16 8.75 -26.87
N SER A 235 10.36 8.74 -27.42
CA SER A 235 10.62 8.35 -28.82
C SER A 235 10.08 6.94 -29.09
N GLY A 236 9.24 6.81 -30.12
CA GLY A 236 8.65 5.52 -30.50
C GLY A 236 7.47 5.05 -29.64
N CYS A 237 7.01 5.84 -28.66
CA CYS A 237 5.87 5.45 -27.83
C CYS A 237 4.56 5.48 -28.64
N PRO A 238 3.72 4.42 -28.58
CA PRO A 238 2.43 4.39 -29.29
C PRO A 238 1.46 5.47 -28.81
N HIS A 239 1.66 6.05 -27.62
CA HIS A 239 0.89 7.19 -27.14
C HIS A 239 0.91 8.38 -28.11
N ASN A 240 1.95 8.53 -28.94
CA ASN A 240 1.99 9.58 -29.96
C ASN A 240 0.85 9.50 -30.97
N THR A 241 0.46 8.29 -31.35
CA THR A 241 -0.63 8.09 -32.30
C THR A 241 -1.96 7.94 -31.57
N SER A 242 -1.98 7.23 -30.43
CA SER A 242 -3.24 6.89 -29.74
C SER A 242 -3.95 8.07 -29.06
N THR A 243 -3.25 9.19 -28.87
CA THR A 243 -3.83 10.42 -28.29
C THR A 243 -4.37 11.38 -29.36
N LYS A 244 -4.27 11.03 -30.65
CA LYS A 244 -5.02 11.73 -31.71
C LYS A 244 -6.48 11.27 -31.66
N VAL A 245 -7.40 12.21 -31.67
CA VAL A 245 -8.85 11.93 -31.70
C VAL A 245 -9.38 12.00 -33.14
N PRO A 246 -10.49 11.30 -33.44
CA PRO A 246 -11.17 11.45 -34.73
C PRO A 246 -11.63 12.89 -34.97
N GLU A 247 -11.79 13.26 -36.25
CA GLU A 247 -12.27 14.58 -36.64
C GLU A 247 -13.62 14.91 -35.97
N GLY A 248 -13.78 16.15 -35.50
CA GLY A 248 -14.96 16.62 -34.78
C GLY A 248 -15.08 16.13 -33.33
N SER A 249 -14.18 15.25 -32.86
CA SER A 249 -14.15 14.79 -31.48
C SER A 249 -13.26 15.67 -30.59
N LYS A 250 -13.52 15.63 -29.27
CA LYS A 250 -12.68 16.27 -28.26
C LYS A 250 -12.32 15.27 -27.17
N ALA A 251 -11.10 15.36 -26.66
CA ALA A 251 -10.63 14.61 -25.49
C ALA A 251 -10.42 15.53 -24.28
N LEU A 252 -10.54 14.95 -23.09
CA LEU A 252 -10.17 15.57 -21.82
C LEU A 252 -8.83 15.01 -21.36
N ALA A 253 -7.93 15.87 -20.88
CA ALA A 253 -6.61 15.43 -20.47
C ALA A 253 -6.66 14.65 -19.15
N GLY A 254 -6.12 13.43 -19.15
CA GLY A 254 -5.80 12.66 -17.95
C GLY A 254 -4.37 12.91 -17.48
N ILE A 255 -3.86 12.17 -16.50
CA ILE A 255 -2.46 12.27 -16.04
C ILE A 255 -1.47 11.67 -17.05
N GLY A 256 -0.18 11.99 -16.92
CA GLY A 256 0.90 11.39 -17.72
C GLY A 256 0.92 11.87 -19.17
N CYS A 257 1.10 10.96 -20.13
CA CYS A 257 1.15 11.30 -21.56
C CYS A 257 -0.17 11.94 -22.05
N HIS A 258 -1.30 11.56 -21.48
CA HIS A 258 -2.59 12.19 -21.82
C HIS A 258 -2.62 13.67 -21.39
N PHE A 259 -1.87 14.05 -20.35
CA PHE A 259 -1.74 15.45 -19.95
C PHE A 259 -0.90 16.23 -20.97
N MET A 260 0.24 15.66 -21.37
CA MET A 260 1.14 16.32 -22.31
C MET A 260 0.50 16.54 -23.69
N ALA A 261 -0.47 15.71 -24.08
CA ALA A 261 -1.24 15.90 -25.31
C ALA A 261 -1.99 17.26 -25.38
N SER A 262 -2.29 17.87 -24.22
CA SER A 262 -2.88 19.22 -24.16
C SER A 262 -1.96 20.34 -24.68
N TRP A 263 -0.65 20.07 -24.81
CA TRP A 263 0.33 21.01 -25.35
C TRP A 263 0.70 20.71 -26.82
N MET A 264 0.10 19.70 -27.45
CA MET A 264 0.57 19.13 -28.72
C MET A 264 -0.28 19.51 -29.95
N ASP A 265 -0.98 20.65 -29.93
CA ASP A 265 -1.91 21.08 -31.00
C ASP A 265 -2.89 19.96 -31.37
N ARG A 266 -3.65 19.52 -30.37
CA ARG A 266 -4.66 18.47 -30.49
C ARG A 266 -5.96 18.98 -29.91
N GLU A 267 -7.07 18.37 -30.32
CA GLU A 267 -8.39 18.55 -29.72
C GLU A 267 -8.47 17.90 -28.31
N THR A 268 -7.44 18.07 -27.48
CA THR A 268 -7.37 17.62 -26.09
C THR A 268 -7.26 18.85 -25.19
N SER A 269 -8.23 19.04 -24.30
CA SER A 269 -8.30 20.25 -23.47
C SER A 269 -8.77 19.92 -22.06
N SER A 270 -8.61 20.90 -21.15
CA SER A 270 -9.00 20.78 -19.74
C SER A 270 -8.22 19.72 -18.95
N LEU A 271 -8.38 19.75 -17.63
CA LEU A 271 -7.90 18.72 -16.71
C LEU A 271 -9.11 18.23 -15.91
N ILE A 272 -9.35 16.93 -15.94
CA ILE A 272 -10.23 16.30 -14.96
C ILE A 272 -9.43 16.10 -13.66
N GLN A 273 -9.79 16.84 -12.60
CA GLN A 273 -9.33 16.49 -11.26
C GLN A 273 -9.98 15.15 -10.89
N MET A 274 -9.15 14.12 -10.66
CA MET A 274 -9.59 12.84 -10.08
C MET A 274 -9.66 12.94 -8.56
#